data_AF-A0A6I1MRV3-F1
#
_entry.id   AF-A0A6I1MRV3-F1
#
_cell.length_a   1.000
_cell.length_b   1.000
_cell.length_c   1.000
_cell.angle_alpha   90.00
_cell.angle_beta   90.00
_cell.angle_gamma   90.00
#
_symmetry.space_group_name_H-M   'P 1'
#
loop_
_entity.id
_entity.type
_entity.pdbx_description
1 polymer ?
#
loop_
_entity_poly.entity_id
_entity_poly.type
_entity_poly.pdbx_seq_one_letter_code
_entity_poly.pdbx_strand_id
1 'polypeptide(L)'
;MTDTTIALSELAEKGGADADFIRQTLQHALQRLMEMDVEALCQAAYGERSDERINSRNGYRDRGYETRAGKVDLKIPKPHIGSYFPGFLEPRRTAAKALTAAYRGRS
;
A
#
# COMPACT_ATOMS: atom_id res chain seq x y z
N MET A 1 22.25 -30.59 21.03
CA MET A 1 21.85 -30.35 19.62
C MET A 1 20.40 -29.87 19.58
N THR A 2 20.13 -28.75 20.28
CA THR A 2 18.82 -28.10 20.43
C THR A 2 18.92 -26.57 20.32
N ASP A 3 20.14 -26.04 20.26
CA ASP A 3 20.43 -24.59 20.27
C ASP A 3 20.03 -23.89 18.97
N THR A 4 20.05 -24.59 17.84
CA THR A 4 19.67 -24.00 16.54
C THR A 4 18.18 -23.74 16.39
N THR A 5 17.33 -24.54 17.02
CA THR A 5 15.86 -24.37 16.94
C THR A 5 15.40 -23.19 17.78
N ILE A 6 16.02 -22.95 18.94
CA ILE A 6 15.74 -21.79 19.80
C ILE A 6 16.23 -20.51 19.12
N ALA A 7 17.43 -20.51 18.54
CA ALA A 7 17.99 -19.34 17.86
C ALA A 7 17.18 -18.89 16.63
N LEU A 8 16.63 -19.82 15.84
CA LEU A 8 15.77 -19.47 14.70
C LEU A 8 14.42 -18.88 15.16
N SER A 9 13.89 -19.40 16.28
CA SER A 9 12.66 -18.91 16.90
C SER A 9 12.84 -17.49 17.46
N GLU A 10 13.94 -17.23 18.19
CA GLU A 10 14.29 -15.90 18.70
C GLU A 10 14.57 -14.89 17.58
N LEU A 11 15.19 -15.32 16.48
CA LEU A 11 15.44 -14.45 15.32
C LEU A 11 14.14 -14.10 14.59
N ALA A 12 13.18 -15.03 14.53
CA ALA A 12 11.85 -14.78 13.99
C ALA A 12 11.03 -13.85 14.90
N GLU A 13 11.15 -13.98 16.23
CA GLU A 13 10.53 -13.07 17.19
C GLU A 13 11.13 -11.65 17.11
N LYS A 14 12.46 -11.53 16.99
CA LYS A 14 13.12 -10.23 16.75
C LYS A 14 12.78 -9.65 15.38
N GLY A 15 12.68 -10.49 14.34
CA GLY A 15 12.25 -10.10 13.00
C GLY A 15 10.77 -9.68 12.92
N GLY A 16 9.96 -9.99 13.92
CA GLY A 16 8.56 -9.57 13.99
C GLY A 16 8.38 -8.05 14.13
N ALA A 17 9.24 -7.39 14.91
CA ALA A 17 9.23 -5.93 15.05
C ALA A 17 9.64 -5.23 13.74
N ASP A 18 10.67 -5.78 13.06
CA ASP A 18 11.13 -5.25 11.77
C ASP A 18 10.09 -5.48 10.67
N ALA A 19 9.47 -6.66 10.63
CA ALA A 19 8.43 -6.97 9.65
C ALA A 19 7.18 -6.11 9.85
N ASP A 20 6.74 -5.88 11.08
CA ASP A 20 5.60 -5.01 11.36
C ASP A 20 5.91 -3.54 11.06
N PHE A 21 7.11 -3.07 11.38
CA PHE A 21 7.56 -1.73 11.00
C PHE A 21 7.59 -1.54 9.47
N ILE A 22 8.12 -2.51 8.72
CA ILE A 22 8.11 -2.50 7.25
C ILE A 22 6.67 -2.49 6.73
N ARG A 23 5.78 -3.31 7.31
CA ARG A 23 4.36 -3.38 6.92
C ARG A 23 3.66 -2.04 7.14
N GLN A 24 3.86 -1.39 8.28
CA GLN A 24 3.28 -0.08 8.59
C GLN A 24 3.83 1.02 7.69
N THR A 25 5.14 1.02 7.44
CA THR A 25 5.81 2.02 6.57
C THR A 25 5.32 1.88 5.13
N LEU A 26 5.21 0.63 4.65
CA LEU A 26 4.67 0.33 3.33
C LEU A 26 3.20 0.75 3.23
N GLN A 27 2.38 0.47 4.25
CA GLN A 27 1.00 0.90 4.30
C GLN A 27 0.88 2.42 4.18
N HIS A 28 1.70 3.15 4.94
CA HIS A 28 1.71 4.61 4.93
C HIS A 28 2.12 5.16 3.55
N ALA A 29 3.21 4.64 2.98
CA ALA A 29 3.69 5.05 1.67
C ALA A 29 2.64 4.79 0.56
N LEU A 30 2.01 3.62 0.56
CA LEU A 30 0.96 3.29 -0.41
C LEU A 30 -0.29 4.16 -0.24
N GLN A 31 -0.69 4.47 1.00
CA GLN A 31 -1.80 5.40 1.24
C GLN A 31 -1.48 6.80 0.72
N ARG A 32 -0.27 7.29 0.97
CA ARG A 32 0.13 8.62 0.48
C ARG A 32 0.20 8.69 -1.04
N LEU A 33 0.71 7.64 -1.70
CA LEU A 33 0.69 7.56 -3.17
C LEU A 33 -0.74 7.62 -3.72
N MET A 34 -1.68 6.88 -3.12
CA MET A 34 -3.08 6.93 -3.53
C MET A 34 -3.73 8.30 -3.30
N GLU A 35 -3.34 9.00 -2.23
CA GLU A 35 -3.81 10.36 -1.99
C GLU A 35 -3.33 11.31 -3.07
N MET A 36 -2.04 11.28 -3.41
CA MET A 36 -1.46 12.13 -4.46
C MET A 36 -2.10 11.89 -5.82
N ASP A 37 -2.33 10.62 -6.19
CA ASP A 37 -3.01 10.29 -7.44
C ASP A 37 -4.41 10.91 -7.49
N VAL A 38 -5.16 10.85 -6.38
CA VAL A 38 -6.53 11.36 -6.32
C VAL A 38 -6.57 12.88 -6.19
N GLU A 39 -5.59 13.50 -5.55
CA GLU A 39 -5.41 14.96 -5.57
C GLU A 39 -5.20 15.45 -7.02
N ALA A 40 -4.37 14.76 -7.80
CA ALA A 40 -4.18 15.05 -9.22
C ALA A 40 -5.48 14.85 -10.03
N LEU A 41 -6.24 13.78 -9.78
CA LEU A 41 -7.54 13.53 -10.41
C LEU A 41 -8.61 14.56 -10.01
N CYS A 42 -8.55 15.11 -8.81
CA CYS A 42 -9.47 16.14 -8.32
C CYS A 42 -9.03 17.55 -8.69
N GLN A 43 -7.79 17.75 -9.15
CA GLN A 43 -7.13 19.04 -9.35
C GLN A 43 -7.14 19.92 -8.10
N ALA A 44 -7.14 19.30 -6.93
CA ALA A 44 -7.19 20.00 -5.65
C ALA A 44 -6.72 19.09 -4.53
N ALA A 45 -6.02 19.65 -3.54
CA ALA A 45 -5.67 18.92 -2.33
C ALA A 45 -6.91 18.59 -1.49
N TYR A 46 -6.75 17.66 -0.54
CA TYR A 46 -7.83 17.31 0.37
C TYR A 46 -8.24 18.51 1.24
N GLY A 47 -9.52 18.87 1.21
CA GLY A 47 -10.08 19.98 2.01
C GLY A 47 -9.75 21.38 1.48
N GLU A 48 -8.92 21.50 0.45
CA GLU A 48 -8.61 22.78 -0.18
C GLU A 48 -9.85 23.36 -0.89
N ARG A 49 -10.00 24.68 -0.87
CA ARG A 49 -10.97 25.38 -1.72
C ARG A 49 -10.23 25.82 -2.98
N SER A 50 -10.54 25.18 -4.10
CA SER A 50 -9.99 25.51 -5.41
C SER A 50 -11.15 25.64 -6.39
N ASP A 51 -11.13 26.71 -7.17
CA ASP A 51 -12.10 26.95 -8.25
C ASP A 51 -11.85 26.02 -9.46
N GLU A 52 -10.65 25.44 -9.55
CA GLU A 52 -10.27 24.47 -10.58
C GLU A 52 -10.66 23.03 -10.22
N ARG A 53 -11.27 22.81 -9.04
CA ARG A 53 -11.66 21.46 -8.59
C ARG A 53 -12.70 20.85 -9.54
N ILE A 54 -12.35 19.72 -10.13
CA ILE A 54 -13.25 18.97 -11.03
C ILE A 54 -13.97 17.79 -10.37
N ASN A 55 -13.52 17.33 -9.20
CA ASN A 55 -14.10 16.19 -8.50
C ASN A 55 -13.86 16.27 -6.99
N SER A 56 -14.61 15.51 -6.22
CA SER A 56 -14.46 15.40 -4.76
C SER A 56 -14.28 13.93 -4.33
N ARG A 57 -13.86 13.72 -3.09
CA ARG A 57 -13.64 12.38 -2.53
C ARG A 57 -14.81 12.03 -1.60
N ASN A 58 -15.45 10.90 -1.83
CA ASN A 58 -16.57 10.38 -1.04
C ASN A 58 -16.13 9.14 -0.23
N GLY A 59 -15.23 9.37 0.72
CA GLY A 59 -14.73 8.33 1.63
C GLY A 59 -13.79 7.32 0.97
N TYR A 60 -13.77 6.10 1.54
CA TYR A 60 -12.78 5.06 1.22
C TYR A 60 -13.43 3.68 1.06
N ARG A 61 -12.74 2.76 0.38
CA ARG A 61 -13.02 1.31 0.42
C ARG A 61 -11.82 0.59 1.01
N ASP A 62 -12.07 -0.36 1.89
CA ASP A 62 -11.03 -1.21 2.44
C ASP A 62 -10.66 -2.31 1.44
N ARG A 63 -9.37 -2.55 1.28
CA ARG A 63 -8.84 -3.65 0.49
C ARG A 63 -7.55 -4.18 1.10
N GLY A 64 -7.52 -5.48 1.35
CA GLY A 64 -6.31 -6.18 1.73
C GLY A 64 -5.34 -6.28 0.56
N TYR A 65 -4.08 -5.95 0.81
CA TYR A 65 -2.96 -6.14 -0.10
C TYR A 65 -1.97 -7.09 0.55
N GLU A 66 -1.85 -8.28 -0.02
CA GLU A 66 -0.90 -9.28 0.44
C GLU A 66 0.51 -8.83 0.05
N THR A 67 1.45 -8.89 0.99
CA THR A 67 2.87 -8.59 0.77
C THR A 67 3.72 -9.66 1.44
N ARG A 68 5.02 -9.69 1.14
CA ARG A 68 5.95 -10.64 1.79
C ARG A 68 6.09 -10.40 3.30
N ALA A 69 5.86 -9.16 3.75
CA ALA A 69 5.86 -8.79 5.17
C ALA A 69 4.48 -9.03 5.84
N GLY A 70 3.53 -9.64 5.13
CA GLY A 70 2.17 -9.89 5.60
C GLY A 70 1.11 -9.05 4.89
N LYS A 71 -0.14 -9.20 5.34
CA LYS A 71 -1.29 -8.48 4.81
C LYS A 71 -1.28 -7.02 5.25
N VAL A 72 -1.44 -6.11 4.30
CA VAL A 72 -1.59 -4.67 4.52
C VAL A 72 -3.01 -4.26 4.20
N ASP A 73 -3.71 -3.63 5.14
CA ASP A 73 -5.03 -3.09 4.88
C ASP A 73 -4.93 -1.68 4.28
N LEU A 74 -5.39 -1.53 3.05
CA LEU A 74 -5.36 -0.28 2.32
C LEU A 74 -6.76 0.35 2.26
N LYS A 75 -6.80 1.68 2.45
CA LYS A 75 -7.99 2.50 2.27
C LYS A 75 -7.95 3.18 0.92
N ILE A 76 -8.55 2.55 -0.09
CA ILE A 76 -8.53 3.12 -1.44
C ILE A 76 -9.55 4.25 -1.51
N PRO A 77 -9.15 5.47 -1.90
CA PRO A 77 -10.08 6.60 -1.97
C PRO A 77 -11.17 6.37 -3.03
N LYS A 78 -12.35 6.92 -2.76
CA LYS A 78 -13.48 6.91 -3.68
C LYS A 78 -13.70 8.32 -4.23
N PRO A 79 -13.36 8.60 -5.49
CA PRO A 79 -13.84 9.81 -6.16
C PRO A 79 -15.38 9.80 -6.23
N HIS A 80 -16.01 10.97 -6.19
CA HIS A 80 -17.46 11.10 -6.31
C HIS A 80 -17.92 10.75 -7.73
N ILE A 81 -17.14 11.15 -8.73
CA ILE A 81 -17.37 10.84 -10.14
C ILE A 81 -16.26 9.90 -10.65
N GLY A 82 -16.66 8.80 -11.31
CA GLY A 82 -15.73 7.82 -11.89
C GLY A 82 -15.24 6.77 -10.89
N SER A 83 -14.19 6.04 -11.27
CA SER A 83 -13.57 5.00 -10.43
C SER A 83 -12.07 5.19 -10.41
N TYR A 84 -11.50 5.33 -9.22
CA TYR A 84 -10.04 5.33 -9.03
C TYR A 84 -9.57 3.92 -8.68
N PHE A 85 -8.55 3.43 -9.38
CA PHE A 85 -7.92 2.17 -9.08
C PHE A 85 -6.40 2.33 -9.13
N PRO A 86 -5.68 2.10 -8.03
CA PRO A 86 -4.24 2.31 -8.00
C PRO A 86 -3.52 1.31 -8.90
N GLY A 87 -2.59 1.81 -9.72
CA GLY A 87 -1.87 0.98 -10.70
C GLY A 87 -1.03 -0.15 -10.09
N PHE A 88 -0.65 -0.03 -8.81
CA PHE A 88 0.11 -1.05 -8.10
C PHE A 88 -0.75 -2.23 -7.62
N LEU A 89 -2.08 -2.10 -7.59
CA LEU A 89 -2.98 -3.21 -7.28
C LEU A 89 -3.39 -3.89 -8.58
N GLU A 90 -2.58 -4.77 -9.17
CA GLU A 90 -3.02 -5.48 -10.38
C GLU A 90 -4.35 -6.25 -10.12
N PRO A 91 -5.35 -6.20 -11.03
CA PRO A 91 -6.67 -6.80 -10.80
C PRO A 91 -6.66 -8.31 -10.48
N ARG A 92 -5.57 -9.03 -10.81
CA ARG A 92 -5.44 -10.50 -10.68
C ARG A 92 -4.00 -10.98 -10.40
N ARG A 93 -3.26 -10.36 -9.48
CA ARG A 93 -1.96 -10.93 -9.07
C ARG A 93 -1.79 -10.94 -7.57
N THR A 94 -1.67 -12.15 -7.02
CA THR A 94 -1.18 -12.41 -5.68
C THR A 94 0.20 -11.76 -5.53
N ALA A 95 0.34 -10.90 -4.51
CA ALA A 95 1.54 -10.29 -3.88
C ALA A 95 2.93 -10.54 -4.45
N ALA A 96 3.24 -11.79 -4.79
CA ALA A 96 4.58 -12.26 -5.11
C ALA A 96 5.12 -11.75 -6.46
N LYS A 97 4.28 -11.44 -7.46
CA LYS A 97 4.77 -11.11 -8.81
C LYS A 97 5.12 -9.62 -9.03
N ALA A 98 4.54 -8.68 -8.29
CA ALA A 98 4.80 -7.26 -8.48
C ALA A 98 6.19 -6.84 -7.97
N LEU A 99 6.63 -7.40 -6.85
CA LEU A 99 7.93 -7.09 -6.25
C LEU A 99 9.10 -7.68 -7.07
N THR A 100 8.91 -8.86 -7.69
CA THR A 100 9.87 -9.42 -8.66
C THR A 100 9.96 -8.59 -9.94
N ALA A 101 8.86 -7.98 -10.39
CA ALA A 101 8.88 -7.11 -11.57
C ALA A 101 9.60 -5.77 -11.29
N ALA A 102 9.38 -5.18 -10.11
CA ALA A 102 10.09 -3.96 -9.71
C ALA A 102 11.60 -4.20 -9.49
N TYR A 103 12.00 -5.37 -8.99
CA TYR A 103 13.40 -5.74 -8.83
C TYR A 103 14.09 -6.13 -10.16
N ARG A 104 13.38 -6.79 -11.09
CA ARG A 104 13.94 -7.17 -12.41
C ARG A 104 13.94 -6.05 -13.46
N GLY A 105 13.24 -4.94 -13.25
CA GLY A 105 13.15 -3.82 -14.19
C GLY A 105 14.34 -2.86 -14.21
N ARG A 106 15.46 -3.22 -13.56
CA ARG A 106 16.70 -2.42 -13.54
C ARG A 106 17.89 -3.30 -13.91
N SER A 107 18.01 -3.61 -15.19
CA SER A 107 19.27 -4.03 -15.85
C SER A 107 19.45 -3.19 -17.11
#